data_AF-A0A960GA67-F1
#
_entry.id   AF-A0A960GA67-F1
#
_cell.length_a   1.000
_cell.length_b   1.000
_cell.length_c   1.000
_cell.angle_alpha   90.00
_cell.angle_beta   90.00
_cell.angle_gamma   90.00
#
_symmetry.space_group_name_H-M   'P 1'
#
loop_
_entity.id
_entity.type
_entity.pdbx_description
1 polymer ?
#
loop_
_entity_poly.entity_id
_entity_poly.type
_entity_poly.pdbx_seq_one_letter_code
_entity_poly.pdbx_strand_id
1 'polypeptide(L)' 'MIKHIVMWTFADEAEGADKATNLELVRGRLAALEGLVPGLITLEPVIPVDPFEHSYDLVLYSEFETP' A
#
# COMPACT_ATOMS: atom_id res chain seq x y z
N MET A 1 -1.51 -18.57 8.99
CA MET A 1 -1.90 -17.21 8.59
C MET A 1 -0.86 -16.22 9.06
N ILE A 2 -0.37 -15.37 8.15
CA ILE A 2 0.63 -14.33 8.44
C ILE A 2 0.07 -12.98 8.04
N LYS A 3 0.36 -11.98 8.89
CA LYS A 3 0.12 -10.57 8.59
C LYS A 3 1.42 -9.96 8.11
N HIS A 4 1.40 -9.40 6.91
CA HIS A 4 2.53 -8.69 6.33
C HIS A 4 2.15 -7.22 6.18
N ILE A 5 2.86 -6.35 6.91
CA ILE A 5 2.60 -4.92 6.96
C ILE A 5 3.84 -4.21 6.45
N VAL A 6 3.65 -3.37 5.42
CA VAL A 6 4.72 -2.55 4.85
C VAL A 6 4.28 -1.11 4.86
N MET A 7 5.21 -0.21 5.19
CA MET A 7 4.99 1.22 5.22
C MET A 7 6.06 1.88 4.37
N TRP A 8 5.66 2.86 3.54
CA TRP A 8 6.57 3.58 2.65
C TRP A 8 6.52 5.08 2.91
N THR A 9 7.70 5.70 2.77
CA THR A 9 7.84 7.15 2.56
C THR A 9 8.30 7.34 1.12
N PHE A 10 7.55 8.13 0.36
CA PHE A 10 7.82 8.40 -1.04
C PHE A 10 8.73 9.62 -1.17
N ALA A 11 9.57 9.61 -2.21
CA ALA A 11 10.29 10.82 -2.63
C ALA A 11 9.29 11.89 -3.10
N ASP A 12 9.67 13.16 -3.03
CA ASP A 12 8.80 14.26 -3.44
C ASP A 12 8.49 14.21 -4.96
N GLU A 13 9.44 13.74 -5.76
CA GLU A 13 9.28 13.45 -7.18
C GLU A 13 9.94 12.10 -7.53
N ALA A 14 9.28 11.30 -8.36
CA ALA A 14 9.81 10.04 -8.91
C ALA A 14 9.11 9.69 -10.22
N GLU A 15 9.82 9.04 -11.15
CA GLU A 15 9.27 8.59 -12.44
C GLU A 15 8.55 9.71 -13.24
N GLY A 16 8.97 10.97 -13.07
CA GLY A 16 8.39 12.13 -13.75
C GLY A 16 7.05 12.63 -13.18
N ALA A 17 6.65 12.17 -11.99
CA ALA A 17 5.44 12.60 -11.31
C ALA A 17 5.72 13.02 -9.86
N ASP A 18 4.83 13.84 -9.30
CA ASP A 18 4.87 14.23 -7.89
C ASP A 18 4.44 13.08 -6.97
N LYS A 19 4.74 13.24 -5.67
CA LYS A 19 4.39 12.27 -4.63
C LYS A 19 2.92 11.88 -4.62
N ALA A 20 2.01 12.86 -4.67
CA ALA A 20 0.57 12.63 -4.57
C ALA A 20 0.05 11.77 -5.74
N THR A 21 0.48 12.08 -6.96
CA THR A 21 0.15 11.30 -8.16
C THR A 21 0.69 9.88 -8.07
N ASN A 22 1.93 9.73 -7.61
CA ASN A 22 2.56 8.42 -7.45
C ASN A 22 1.89 7.56 -6.36
N LEU A 23 1.44 8.16 -5.26
CA LEU A 23 0.72 7.46 -4.19
C LEU A 23 -0.58 6.86 -4.71
N GLU A 24 -1.41 7.64 -5.41
CA GLU A 24 -2.67 7.16 -5.98
C GLU A 24 -2.43 6.07 -7.02
N LEU A 25 -1.41 6.24 -7.87
CA LEU A 25 -1.03 5.23 -8.87
C LEU A 25 -0.62 3.91 -8.21
N VAL A 26 0.25 3.95 -7.20
CA VAL A 26 0.73 2.75 -6.50
C VAL A 26 -0.39 2.10 -5.71
N ARG A 27 -1.22 2.88 -5.00
CA ARG A 27 -2.39 2.37 -4.29
C ARG A 27 -3.33 1.62 -5.24
N GLY A 28 -3.67 2.22 -6.38
CA GLY A 28 -4.54 1.59 -7.37
C GLY A 28 -3.96 0.31 -7.95
N ARG A 29 -2.65 0.30 -8.26
CA ARG A 29 -1.96 -0.89 -8.78
C ARG A 29 -1.88 -2.02 -7.75
N LEU A 30 -1.65 -1.70 -6.48
CA LEU A 30 -1.66 -2.68 -5.40
C LEU A 30 -3.05 -3.27 -5.22
N ALA A 31 -4.10 -2.43 -5.16
CA ALA A 31 -5.48 -2.89 -5.00
C ALA A 31 -5.91 -3.83 -6.15
N ALA A 32 -5.43 -3.59 -7.37
CA ALA A 32 -5.70 -4.46 -8.52
C ALA A 32 -5.08 -5.87 -8.43
N LEU A 33 -4.24 -6.16 -7.43
CA LEU A 33 -3.71 -7.51 -7.17
C LEU A 33 -4.67 -8.38 -6.35
N GLU A 34 -5.74 -7.81 -5.79
CA GLU A 34 -6.72 -8.56 -5.02
C GLU A 34 -7.33 -9.70 -5.85
N GLY A 35 -7.33 -10.91 -5.30
CA GLY A 35 -7.81 -12.11 -5.98
C GLY A 35 -6.88 -12.69 -7.05
N LEU A 36 -5.73 -12.06 -7.34
CA LEU A 36 -4.76 -12.59 -8.33
C LEU A 36 -3.68 -13.48 -7.72
N VAL A 37 -3.40 -13.32 -6.43
CA VAL A 37 -2.31 -14.04 -5.74
C VAL A 37 -2.87 -15.22 -4.94
N PRO A 38 -2.48 -16.47 -5.26
CA PRO A 38 -2.90 -17.63 -4.47
C PRO A 38 -2.48 -17.51 -3.00
N GLY A 39 -3.42 -17.81 -2.09
CA GLY A 39 -3.18 -17.75 -0.64
C GLY A 39 -3.23 -16.34 -0.03
N LEU A 40 -3.49 -15.30 -0.82
CA LEU A 40 -3.80 -13.95 -0.33
C LEU A 40 -5.23 -13.91 0.22
N ILE A 41 -5.37 -13.52 1.49
CA ILE A 41 -6.64 -13.43 2.20
C ILE A 41 -7.15 -11.98 2.19
N THR A 42 -6.27 -11.02 2.51
CA THR A 42 -6.60 -9.60 2.63
C THR A 42 -5.51 -8.77 1.96
N LEU A 43 -5.89 -7.69 1.26
CA LEU A 43 -4.96 -6.75 0.64
C LEU A 43 -5.51 -5.31 0.66
N GLU A 44 -4.96 -4.48 1.54
CA GLU A 44 -5.44 -3.12 1.77
C GLU A 44 -4.29 -2.11 1.66
N PRO A 45 -4.10 -1.49 0.48
CA PRO A 45 -3.23 -0.33 0.34
C PRO A 45 -3.97 0.94 0.79
N VAL A 46 -3.43 1.61 1.81
CA VAL A 46 -4.04 2.76 2.48
C VAL A 46 -3.09 3.95 2.43
N ILE A 47 -3.56 5.05 1.85
CA ILE A 47 -2.93 6.37 2.01
C ILE A 47 -3.51 6.97 3.29
N PRO A 48 -2.70 7.22 4.33
CA PRO A 48 -3.18 7.80 5.58
C PRO A 48 -3.77 9.19 5.36
N VAL A 49 -4.77 9.54 6.17
CA VAL A 49 -5.41 10.86 6.15
C VAL A 49 -5.51 11.39 7.57
N ASP A 50 -5.50 12.73 7.69
CA ASP A 50 -5.76 13.41 8.96
C ASP A 50 -7.15 13.04 9.53
N PRO A 51 -7.32 13.06 10.88
CA PRO A 51 -6.39 13.57 11.89
C PRO A 51 -5.49 12.47 12.52
N PHE A 52 -5.33 11.33 11.86
CA PHE A 52 -4.54 10.24 12.42
C PHE A 52 -3.05 10.55 12.34
N GLU A 53 -2.31 10.35 13.44
CA GLU A 53 -0.86 10.51 13.42
C GLU A 53 -0.22 9.46 12.49
N HIS A 54 0.53 9.91 11.49
CA HIS A 54 1.23 9.05 10.54
C HIS A 54 2.57 9.66 10.10
N SER A 55 3.61 8.84 10.00
CA SER A 55 4.95 9.24 9.53
C SER A 55 5.32 8.64 8.17
N TYR A 56 4.35 8.03 7.50
CA TYR A 56 4.48 7.33 6.24
C TYR A 56 3.38 7.78 5.28
N ASP A 57 3.63 7.63 3.99
CA ASP A 57 2.75 8.12 2.92
C ASP A 57 1.79 7.03 2.42
N LEU A 58 2.17 5.74 2.56
CA LEU A 58 1.37 4.58 2.17
C LEU A 58 1.62 3.42 3.12
N VAL A 59 0.55 2.69 3.47
CA VAL A 59 0.61 1.41 4.18
C VAL A 59 0.01 0.33 3.31
N LEU A 60 0.61 -0.86 3.29
CA LEU A 60 -0.04 -2.06 2.81
C LEU A 60 -0.27 -2.99 3.98
N TYR A 61 -1.53 -3.24 4.30
CA TYR A 61 -1.94 -4.33 5.18
C TYR A 61 -2.29 -5.54 4.33
N SER A 62 -1.65 -6.68 4.59
CA SER A 62 -1.97 -7.92 3.89
C SER A 62 -1.96 -9.13 4.81
N GLU A 63 -2.81 -10.10 4.49
CA GLU A 63 -2.89 -11.37 5.19
C GLU A 63 -2.75 -12.53 4.21
N PHE A 64 -1.98 -13.56 4.58
CA PHE A 64 -1.74 -14.76 3.78
C PHE A 64 -2.05 -16.02 4.56
N GLU A 65 -2.45 -17.09 3.88
CA GLU A 65 -2.77 -18.39 4.49
C GLU A 65 -1.55 -19.00 5.23
N THR A 66 -0.37 -18.92 4.61
CA THR A 66 0.90 -19.50 5.09
C THR A 66 2.07 -18.53 4.90
N PRO A 67 3.23 -18.78 5.55
CA PRO A 67 4.46 -18.01 5.32
C PRO A 67 5.00 -18.09 3.90
#